data_AF-A0A2W2EUX9-F1
#
_entry.id   AF-A0A2W2EUX9-F1
#
_cell.length_a   1.000
_cell.length_b   1.000
_cell.length_c   1.000
_cell.angle_alpha   90.00
_cell.angle_beta   90.00
_cell.angle_gamma   90.00
#
_symmetry.space_group_name_H-M   'P 1'
#
loop_
_entity.id
_entity.type
_entity.pdbx_description
1 polymer ?
#
loop_
_entity_poly.entity_id
_entity_poly.type
_entity_poly.pdbx_seq_one_letter_code
_entity_poly.pdbx_strand_id
1 'polypeptide(L)'
;MVVGGAAPASAHATLISSDPAEGAVLAEAPERIRFTFNETALGVPNGVQVFDAQGGLIASSASVRGRDLEVTLTEQVGRGTLVVVWRLVSEDGHPVGGSLTFSIGEPSASVKLPPNRSAGAIEPPWTLTLTRWVGYVGLLLAAGLVGFAMLFLPSSHLANRARVRLMTAARVAAGTTVVAWLAGLPLTVMYRFGGGPGSLADGANWSALAAVEYIVAAAVVTGVVVAVGRLGPGALSRSRGIVALAAAGLAACAPALTGHTQVARPVALAIGVDMLHLLAGSVWFGGLVALVLVLPDLAGRGAVVAEVLARFSLAAAGILAALVVTGTVLAWRIARSWSALVDTGYGRLLLAKIAVVLVAVVIAAWNRYVLLPRMRQTTRRRERRAGGGLVLRATAAEATVLVAVLLITAVLVDRSPTAVAAAGASGPAVRTATLGGIEVRTTVSPPVIGPSTVTIELRDANGEPTEALEAPRARLASSQVDLGAVSVSNIGPGVYSGQVVLPSAGTWRLQVSLRVSEFDSPVTTLEFTVPGG
;
A
#
# COMPACT_ATOMS: atom_id res chain seq x y z
N MET A 1 -33.96 1.51 4.00
CA MET A 1 -32.58 1.55 3.48
C MET A 1 -31.82 0.44 4.16
N VAL A 2 -31.63 -0.70 3.49
CA VAL A 2 -30.95 -1.87 4.07
C VAL A 2 -29.45 -1.58 4.09
N VAL A 3 -28.89 -1.40 5.29
CA VAL A 3 -27.44 -1.26 5.50
C VAL A 3 -26.89 -2.68 5.58
N GLY A 4 -26.51 -3.24 4.42
CA GLY A 4 -25.73 -4.47 4.38
C GLY A 4 -24.30 -4.17 4.84
N GLY A 5 -23.91 -4.74 5.98
CA GLY A 5 -22.52 -4.70 6.44
C GLY A 5 -21.63 -5.45 5.46
N ALA A 6 -20.83 -4.73 4.68
CA ALA A 6 -19.76 -5.32 3.89
C ALA A 6 -18.59 -5.65 4.83
N ALA A 7 -18.12 -6.90 4.80
CA ALA A 7 -16.90 -7.29 5.50
C ALA A 7 -15.71 -6.38 5.08
N PRO A 8 -14.77 -6.08 5.98
CA PRO A 8 -13.57 -5.34 5.63
C PRO A 8 -12.83 -6.09 4.52
N ALA A 9 -12.60 -5.42 3.38
CA ALA A 9 -11.74 -5.97 2.35
C ALA A 9 -10.30 -5.85 2.85
N SER A 10 -9.56 -6.95 2.84
CA SER A 10 -8.11 -6.97 3.06
C SER A 10 -7.44 -6.64 1.73
N ALA A 11 -6.50 -5.70 1.72
CA ALA A 11 -5.85 -5.17 0.53
C ALA A 11 -4.43 -5.75 0.35
N HIS A 12 -4.25 -6.98 0.78
CA HIS A 12 -3.23 -7.87 0.26
C HIS A 12 -3.83 -9.27 0.15
N ALA A 13 -3.46 -9.98 -0.93
CA ALA A 13 -3.82 -11.35 -1.18
C ALA A 13 -3.19 -12.24 -0.10
N THR A 14 -3.98 -12.58 0.91
CA THR A 14 -3.62 -13.54 1.94
C THR A 14 -4.20 -14.89 1.55
N LEU A 15 -3.39 -15.94 1.70
CA LEU A 15 -3.84 -17.31 1.48
C LEU A 15 -4.95 -17.65 2.49
N ILE A 16 -6.11 -18.07 1.97
CA ILE A 16 -7.25 -18.55 2.76
C ILE A 16 -7.15 -20.06 2.93
N SER A 17 -6.90 -20.77 1.83
CA SER A 17 -6.87 -22.23 1.79
C SER A 17 -5.96 -22.72 0.68
N SER A 18 -5.45 -23.94 0.84
CA SER A 18 -4.70 -24.65 -0.18
C SER A 18 -5.09 -26.12 -0.23
N ASP A 19 -4.93 -26.71 -1.40
CA ASP A 19 -5.01 -28.14 -1.62
C ASP A 19 -3.82 -28.55 -2.51
N PRO A 20 -2.80 -29.25 -1.98
CA PRO A 20 -2.73 -29.81 -0.63
C PRO A 20 -2.63 -28.76 0.48
N ALA A 21 -3.06 -29.13 1.68
CA ALA A 21 -2.84 -28.30 2.86
C ALA A 21 -1.34 -28.21 3.21
N GLU A 22 -0.93 -27.12 3.86
CA GLU A 22 0.44 -26.97 4.34
C GLU A 22 0.82 -28.14 5.28
N GLY A 23 1.94 -28.80 5.00
CA GLY A 23 2.44 -29.97 5.71
C GLY A 23 1.73 -31.28 5.37
N ALA A 24 0.79 -31.30 4.41
CA ALA A 24 0.11 -32.52 4.00
C ALA A 24 1.09 -33.58 3.47
N VAL A 25 0.81 -34.85 3.75
CA VAL A 25 1.55 -36.00 3.20
C VAL A 25 0.60 -36.80 2.31
N LEU A 26 0.87 -36.80 1.02
CA LEU A 26 0.07 -37.48 0.01
C LEU A 26 0.66 -38.84 -0.33
N ALA A 27 -0.16 -39.83 -0.68
CA ALA A 27 0.35 -41.12 -1.14
C ALA A 27 1.06 -41.01 -2.51
N GLU A 28 0.50 -40.17 -3.39
CA GLU A 28 0.97 -39.95 -4.77
C GLU A 28 1.03 -38.45 -5.07
N ALA A 29 1.76 -38.09 -6.13
CA ALA A 29 1.86 -36.70 -6.57
C ALA A 29 0.48 -36.18 -7.02
N PRO A 30 0.04 -34.98 -6.57
CA PRO A 30 -1.23 -34.44 -7.00
C PRO A 30 -1.12 -33.98 -8.46
N GLU A 31 -2.17 -34.17 -9.25
CA GLU A 31 -2.22 -33.63 -10.62
C GLU A 31 -2.16 -32.10 -10.62
N ARG A 32 -2.73 -31.46 -9.60
CA ARG A 32 -2.81 -30.00 -9.45
C ARG A 32 -2.70 -29.59 -7.99
N ILE A 33 -2.05 -28.46 -7.76
CA ILE A 33 -1.96 -27.78 -6.46
C ILE A 33 -2.75 -26.48 -6.59
N ARG A 34 -3.70 -26.24 -5.69
CA ARG A 34 -4.57 -25.06 -5.69
C ARG A 34 -4.36 -24.21 -4.44
N PHE A 35 -4.31 -22.91 -4.63
CA PHE A 35 -4.29 -21.90 -3.58
C PHE A 35 -5.46 -20.93 -3.80
N THR A 36 -6.19 -20.59 -2.75
CA THR A 36 -7.28 -19.62 -2.79
C THR A 36 -6.96 -18.45 -1.87
N PHE A 37 -7.05 -17.24 -2.41
CA PHE A 37 -6.75 -15.98 -1.72
C PHE A 37 -8.02 -15.23 -1.30
N ASN A 38 -7.86 -14.26 -0.39
CA ASN A 38 -8.91 -13.35 0.06
C ASN A 38 -9.36 -12.29 -0.96
N GLU A 39 -8.56 -12.04 -1.99
CA GLU A 39 -8.85 -11.09 -3.07
C GLU A 39 -8.24 -11.55 -4.41
N THR A 40 -8.56 -10.80 -5.46
CA THR A 40 -8.06 -11.09 -6.81
C THR A 40 -6.56 -10.83 -6.87
N ALA A 41 -5.83 -11.70 -7.56
CA ALA A 41 -4.41 -11.52 -7.81
C ALA A 41 -4.09 -11.66 -9.29
N LEU A 42 -2.99 -11.04 -9.71
CA LEU A 42 -2.39 -11.17 -11.03
C LEU A 42 -1.14 -12.03 -10.92
N GLY A 43 -1.00 -12.97 -11.87
CA GLY A 43 0.21 -13.80 -11.99
C GLY A 43 1.41 -12.98 -12.42
N VAL A 44 2.57 -13.33 -11.86
CA VAL A 44 3.87 -12.77 -12.25
C VAL A 44 4.59 -13.78 -13.15
N PRO A 45 5.21 -13.36 -14.27
CA PRO A 45 6.07 -14.22 -15.07
C PRO A 45 7.15 -14.87 -14.20
N ASN A 46 7.27 -16.21 -14.27
CA ASN A 46 8.18 -17.00 -13.42
C ASN A 46 8.01 -16.76 -11.90
N GLY A 47 6.87 -16.20 -11.49
CA GLY A 47 6.59 -15.86 -10.10
C GLY A 47 6.24 -17.05 -9.24
N VAL A 48 5.86 -18.18 -9.85
CA VAL A 48 5.54 -19.42 -9.14
C VAL A 48 6.54 -20.49 -9.52
N GLN A 49 7.17 -21.08 -8.51
CA GLN A 49 8.21 -22.08 -8.67
C GLN A 49 8.01 -23.20 -7.66
N VAL A 50 8.29 -24.43 -8.07
CA VAL A 50 8.26 -25.60 -7.20
C VAL A 50 9.68 -26.09 -7.01
N PHE A 51 10.04 -26.45 -5.79
CA PHE A 51 11.35 -26.98 -5.44
C PHE A 51 11.23 -28.31 -4.71
N ASP A 52 12.21 -29.19 -4.90
CA ASP A 52 12.39 -30.38 -4.07
C ASP A 52 13.01 -30.03 -2.70
N ALA A 53 13.15 -31.04 -1.83
CA ALA A 53 13.73 -30.88 -0.51
C ALA A 53 15.22 -30.48 -0.51
N GLN A 54 15.93 -30.64 -1.62
CA GLN A 54 17.33 -30.28 -1.78
C GLN A 54 17.51 -28.88 -2.42
N GLY A 55 16.40 -28.22 -2.78
CA GLY A 55 16.36 -26.92 -3.43
C GLY A 55 16.56 -26.97 -4.95
N GLY A 56 16.43 -28.15 -5.56
CA GLY A 56 16.34 -28.33 -7.00
C GLY A 56 15.00 -27.83 -7.54
N LEU A 57 15.01 -27.15 -8.69
CA LEU A 57 13.80 -26.63 -9.32
C LEU A 57 13.05 -27.79 -10.00
N ILE A 58 11.75 -27.89 -9.73
CA ILE A 58 10.85 -28.83 -10.38
C ILE A 58 10.10 -28.14 -11.51
N ALA A 59 10.11 -28.76 -12.69
CA ALA A 59 9.39 -28.28 -13.84
C ALA A 59 7.89 -28.22 -13.54
N SER A 60 7.33 -27.02 -13.62
CA SER A 60 5.93 -26.74 -13.28
C SER A 60 5.38 -25.60 -14.13
N SER A 61 4.07 -25.57 -14.26
CA SER A 61 3.32 -24.47 -14.86
C SER A 61 2.34 -23.91 -13.83
N ALA A 62 2.05 -22.62 -13.90
CA ALA A 62 1.13 -21.96 -12.99
C ALA A 62 0.18 -21.04 -13.73
N SER A 63 -1.06 -20.96 -13.25
CA SER A 63 -2.06 -20.04 -13.76
C SER A 63 -2.82 -19.38 -12.62
N VAL A 64 -3.13 -18.09 -12.78
CA VAL A 64 -3.89 -17.32 -11.79
C VAL A 64 -5.19 -16.87 -12.43
N ARG A 65 -6.31 -17.17 -11.79
CA ARG A 65 -7.66 -16.78 -12.24
C ARG A 65 -8.45 -16.24 -11.06
N GLY A 66 -8.69 -14.93 -11.07
CA GLY A 66 -9.40 -14.28 -9.99
C GLY A 66 -8.63 -14.44 -8.67
N ARG A 67 -9.21 -15.20 -7.75
CA ARG A 67 -8.66 -15.45 -6.40
C ARG A 67 -7.90 -16.77 -6.28
N ASP A 68 -7.85 -17.55 -7.35
CA ASP A 68 -7.25 -18.88 -7.34
C ASP A 68 -5.93 -18.90 -8.11
N LEU A 69 -4.91 -19.51 -7.51
CA LEU A 69 -3.66 -19.91 -8.15
C LEU A 69 -3.68 -21.44 -8.29
N GLU A 70 -3.49 -21.93 -9.51
CA GLU A 70 -3.38 -23.35 -9.84
C GLU A 70 -1.97 -23.63 -10.36
N VAL A 71 -1.31 -24.65 -9.81
CA VAL A 71 0.04 -25.10 -10.17
C VAL A 71 -0.02 -26.56 -10.61
N THR A 72 0.54 -26.86 -11.78
CA THR A 72 0.59 -28.19 -12.37
C THR A 72 2.06 -28.60 -12.52
N LEU A 73 2.42 -29.75 -11.96
CA LEU A 73 3.76 -30.32 -12.13
C LEU A 73 3.87 -30.92 -13.54
N THR A 74 4.91 -30.57 -14.29
CA THR A 74 5.08 -31.00 -15.69
C THR A 74 6.11 -32.11 -15.85
N GLU A 75 6.68 -32.57 -14.74
CA GLU A 75 7.57 -33.73 -14.69
C GLU A 75 7.15 -34.66 -13.55
N GLN A 76 7.60 -35.91 -13.61
CA GLN A 76 7.37 -36.85 -12.54
C GLN A 76 8.25 -36.49 -11.34
N VAL A 77 7.61 -36.35 -10.19
CA VAL A 77 8.25 -36.09 -8.89
C VAL A 77 8.32 -37.37 -8.07
N GLY A 78 9.47 -37.62 -7.48
CA GLY A 78 9.69 -38.72 -6.55
C GLY A 78 9.07 -38.45 -5.17
N ARG A 79 9.34 -39.37 -4.24
CA ARG A 79 8.96 -39.22 -2.82
C ARG A 79 9.77 -38.10 -2.16
N GLY A 80 9.17 -37.42 -1.20
CA GLY A 80 9.81 -36.36 -0.41
C GLY A 80 9.00 -35.07 -0.32
N THR A 81 9.56 -34.07 0.35
CA THR A 81 8.93 -32.76 0.55
C THR A 81 9.14 -31.84 -0.65
N LEU A 82 8.05 -31.21 -1.09
CA LEU A 82 8.03 -30.17 -2.09
C LEU A 82 7.78 -28.80 -1.45
N VAL A 83 8.40 -27.77 -2.00
CA VAL A 83 8.23 -26.37 -1.59
C VAL A 83 7.70 -25.59 -2.78
N VAL A 84 6.46 -25.14 -2.70
CA VAL A 84 5.88 -24.21 -3.67
C VAL A 84 6.14 -22.80 -3.19
N VAL A 85 6.76 -21.96 -4.01
CA VAL A 85 6.99 -20.54 -3.75
C VAL A 85 6.19 -19.74 -4.77
N TRP A 86 5.52 -18.67 -4.32
CA TRP A 86 4.80 -17.78 -5.23
C TRP A 86 5.12 -16.31 -4.98
N ARG A 87 5.01 -15.56 -6.06
CA ARG A 87 4.94 -14.11 -6.13
C ARG A 87 3.75 -13.75 -7.01
N LEU A 88 2.86 -12.94 -6.46
CA LEU A 88 1.66 -12.45 -7.14
C LEU A 88 1.56 -10.93 -6.97
N VAL A 89 0.72 -10.28 -7.77
CA VAL A 89 0.37 -8.85 -7.57
C VAL A 89 -1.09 -8.77 -7.15
N SER A 90 -1.38 -8.17 -5.99
CA SER A 90 -2.74 -7.99 -5.48
C SER A 90 -3.59 -7.07 -6.36
N GLU A 91 -4.92 -7.09 -6.15
CA GLU A 91 -5.86 -6.15 -6.81
C GLU A 91 -5.46 -4.68 -6.58
N ASP A 92 -4.79 -4.40 -5.47
CA ASP A 92 -4.31 -3.08 -5.07
C ASP A 92 -2.97 -2.65 -5.73
N GLY A 93 -2.35 -3.55 -6.51
CA GLY A 93 -1.12 -3.32 -7.27
C GLY A 93 0.19 -3.61 -6.51
N HIS A 94 0.13 -4.12 -5.27
CA HIS A 94 1.30 -4.49 -4.48
C HIS A 94 1.69 -5.96 -4.69
N PRO A 95 2.98 -6.26 -4.84
CA PRO A 95 3.46 -7.64 -4.89
C PRO A 95 3.36 -8.31 -3.52
N VAL A 96 2.86 -9.54 -3.52
CA VAL A 96 2.79 -10.42 -2.35
C VAL A 96 3.59 -11.69 -2.62
N GLY A 97 4.36 -12.12 -1.63
CA GLY A 97 5.13 -13.35 -1.68
C GLY A 97 4.66 -14.36 -0.64
N GLY A 98 4.87 -15.64 -0.93
CA GLY A 98 4.62 -16.71 0.03
C GLY A 98 5.23 -18.03 -0.39
N SER A 99 5.16 -19.01 0.51
CA SER A 99 5.60 -20.37 0.24
C SER A 99 4.72 -21.35 0.99
N LEU A 100 4.55 -22.55 0.42
CA LEU A 100 3.86 -23.67 1.05
C LEU A 100 4.63 -24.96 0.86
N THR A 101 4.62 -25.82 1.87
CA THR A 101 5.24 -27.14 1.81
C THR A 101 4.22 -28.26 1.91
N PHE A 102 4.44 -29.36 1.18
CA PHE A 102 3.72 -30.63 1.32
C PHE A 102 4.65 -31.78 0.89
N SER A 103 4.31 -33.03 1.19
CA SER A 103 5.17 -34.18 0.91
C SER A 103 4.45 -35.28 0.14
N ILE A 104 5.20 -36.02 -0.68
CA ILE A 104 4.72 -37.21 -1.41
C ILE A 104 5.37 -38.43 -0.78
N GLY A 105 4.56 -39.39 -0.35
CA GLY A 105 4.95 -40.62 0.31
C GLY A 105 5.36 -40.42 1.77
N GLU A 106 6.39 -39.64 2.01
CA GLU A 106 6.91 -39.32 3.36
C GLU A 106 7.60 -37.94 3.37
N PRO A 107 7.58 -37.22 4.51
CA PRO A 107 8.36 -36.01 4.68
C PRO A 107 9.86 -36.26 4.55
N SER A 108 10.58 -35.35 3.91
CA SER A 108 12.04 -35.38 3.86
C SER A 108 12.64 -34.99 5.22
N ALA A 109 13.68 -35.70 5.66
CA ALA A 109 14.36 -35.44 6.93
C ALA A 109 14.96 -34.02 7.04
N SER A 110 15.25 -33.38 5.90
CA SER A 110 15.73 -32.00 5.84
C SER A 110 15.22 -31.33 4.56
N VAL A 111 14.82 -30.06 4.68
CA VAL A 111 14.38 -29.24 3.54
C VAL A 111 15.28 -28.01 3.42
N LYS A 112 16.00 -27.90 2.29
CA LYS A 112 16.75 -26.70 1.95
C LYS A 112 15.78 -25.63 1.46
N LEU A 113 15.68 -24.54 2.20
CA LEU A 113 14.81 -23.43 1.82
C LEU A 113 15.35 -22.74 0.54
N PRO A 114 14.49 -22.42 -0.44
CA PRO A 114 14.88 -21.59 -1.58
C PRO A 114 15.36 -20.20 -1.10
N PRO A 115 16.32 -19.57 -1.82
CA PRO A 115 16.67 -18.17 -1.58
C PRO A 115 15.43 -17.29 -1.78
N ASN A 116 15.26 -16.24 -0.98
CA ASN A 116 14.16 -15.26 -1.06
C ASN A 116 12.77 -15.75 -0.59
N ARG A 117 12.69 -16.48 0.53
CA ARG A 117 11.43 -16.58 1.30
C ARG A 117 11.08 -15.22 1.91
N SER A 118 10.32 -14.40 1.21
CA SER A 118 9.58 -13.30 1.84
C SER A 118 8.11 -13.68 1.82
N ALA A 119 7.64 -14.28 2.92
CA ALA A 119 6.21 -14.43 3.15
C ALA A 119 5.66 -13.06 3.59
N GLY A 120 4.67 -12.54 2.85
CA GLY A 120 4.01 -11.28 3.17
C GLY A 120 4.21 -10.17 2.13
N ALA A 121 3.87 -8.95 2.54
CA ALA A 121 3.94 -7.77 1.69
C ALA A 121 5.40 -7.44 1.36
N ILE A 122 5.64 -7.16 0.07
CA ILE A 122 6.98 -6.78 -0.41
C ILE A 122 6.98 -5.27 -0.53
N GLU A 123 7.77 -4.62 0.32
CA GLU A 123 7.81 -3.15 0.40
C GLU A 123 8.46 -2.55 -0.87
N PRO A 124 7.96 -1.41 -1.35
CA PRO A 124 8.56 -0.73 -2.48
C PRO A 124 9.95 -0.19 -2.13
N PRO A 125 10.91 -0.25 -3.07
CA PRO A 125 12.21 0.36 -2.84
C PRO A 125 12.05 1.88 -2.73
N TRP A 126 12.84 2.51 -1.86
CA TRP A 126 12.80 3.96 -1.64
C TRP A 126 12.98 4.77 -2.94
N THR A 127 13.67 4.21 -3.94
CA THR A 127 13.84 4.82 -5.26
C THR A 127 12.52 4.95 -6.03
N LEU A 128 11.61 3.99 -5.89
CA LEU A 128 10.27 4.06 -6.47
C LEU A 128 9.44 5.10 -5.73
N THR A 129 9.46 5.10 -4.39
CA THR A 129 8.77 6.10 -3.57
C THR A 129 9.24 7.52 -3.90
N LEU A 130 10.56 7.72 -4.02
CA LEU A 130 11.15 9.01 -4.38
C LEU A 130 10.73 9.44 -5.79
N THR A 131 10.77 8.53 -6.76
CA THR A 131 10.35 8.78 -8.14
C THR A 131 8.87 9.18 -8.20
N ARG A 132 7.99 8.50 -7.46
CA ARG A 132 6.57 8.84 -7.32
C ARG A 132 6.38 10.21 -6.69
N TRP A 133 7.08 10.51 -5.59
CA TRP A 133 7.02 11.81 -4.94
C TRP A 133 7.44 12.95 -5.88
N VAL A 134 8.58 12.82 -6.55
CA VAL A 134 9.06 13.80 -7.54
C VAL A 134 8.07 13.94 -8.70
N GLY A 135 7.50 12.82 -9.18
CA GLY A 135 6.49 12.79 -10.23
C GLY A 135 5.21 13.53 -9.86
N TYR A 136 4.68 13.35 -8.65
CA TYR A 136 3.49 14.05 -8.18
C TYR A 136 3.76 15.53 -7.88
N VAL A 137 4.89 15.88 -7.25
CA VAL A 137 5.28 17.28 -7.03
C VAL A 137 5.40 18.01 -8.37
N GLY A 138 6.11 17.42 -9.33
CA GLY A 138 6.25 17.96 -10.68
C GLY A 138 4.90 18.13 -11.38
N LEU A 139 4.06 17.09 -11.36
CA LEU A 139 2.77 17.07 -12.05
C LEU A 139 1.81 18.14 -11.52
N LEU A 140 1.59 18.15 -10.20
CA LEU A 140 0.68 19.09 -9.56
C LEU A 140 1.19 20.53 -9.71
N LEU A 141 2.51 20.73 -9.64
CA LEU A 141 3.11 22.03 -9.88
C LEU A 141 2.92 22.46 -11.33
N ALA A 142 3.27 21.64 -12.32
CA ALA A 142 3.14 21.96 -13.74
C ALA A 142 1.69 22.32 -14.10
N ALA A 143 0.73 21.46 -13.74
CA ALA A 143 -0.68 21.69 -13.99
C ALA A 143 -1.20 22.94 -13.27
N GLY A 144 -0.81 23.13 -12.01
CA GLY A 144 -1.21 24.28 -11.20
C GLY A 144 -0.65 25.61 -11.69
N LEU A 145 0.62 25.67 -12.13
CA LEU A 145 1.23 26.89 -12.69
C LEU A 145 0.59 27.26 -14.04
N VAL A 146 0.27 26.26 -14.89
CA VAL A 146 -0.49 26.48 -16.13
C VAL A 146 -1.89 27.02 -15.82
N GLY A 147 -2.61 26.36 -14.90
CA GLY A 147 -3.92 26.81 -14.44
C GLY A 147 -3.89 28.23 -13.89
N PHE A 148 -2.90 28.55 -13.06
CA PHE A 148 -2.77 29.88 -12.48
C PHE A 148 -2.52 30.96 -13.54
N ALA A 149 -1.64 30.69 -14.49
CA ALA A 149 -1.33 31.61 -15.58
C ALA A 149 -2.53 31.92 -16.48
N MET A 150 -3.45 30.96 -16.64
CA MET A 150 -4.65 31.11 -17.49
C MET A 150 -5.83 31.72 -16.73
N LEU A 151 -6.03 31.34 -15.46
CA LEU A 151 -7.22 31.69 -14.70
C LEU A 151 -7.06 32.95 -13.85
N PHE A 152 -5.86 33.19 -13.30
CA PHE A 152 -5.65 34.22 -12.28
C PHE A 152 -4.71 35.35 -12.73
N LEU A 153 -3.79 35.10 -13.65
CA LEU A 153 -2.85 36.12 -14.14
C LEU A 153 -3.46 36.97 -15.29
N PRO A 154 -3.64 38.29 -15.12
CA PRO A 154 -4.26 39.13 -16.15
C PRO A 154 -3.41 39.21 -17.43
N SER A 155 -4.07 39.46 -18.57
CA SER A 155 -3.43 39.58 -19.89
C SER A 155 -2.68 40.90 -20.11
N SER A 156 -2.53 41.72 -19.06
CA SER A 156 -1.81 43.00 -19.15
C SER A 156 -0.33 42.78 -19.49
N HIS A 157 0.25 43.67 -20.30
CA HIS A 157 1.72 43.72 -20.52
C HIS A 157 2.49 43.86 -19.20
N LEU A 158 1.82 44.42 -18.18
CA LEU A 158 2.37 44.57 -16.85
C LEU A 158 2.65 43.21 -16.15
N ALA A 159 2.07 42.11 -16.63
CA ALA A 159 2.29 40.77 -16.09
C ALA A 159 3.26 39.93 -16.94
N ASN A 160 3.84 40.45 -18.03
CA ASN A 160 4.63 39.66 -18.98
C ASN A 160 5.87 39.00 -18.34
N ARG A 161 6.63 39.72 -17.53
CA ARG A 161 7.81 39.16 -16.84
C ARG A 161 7.42 38.02 -15.90
N ALA A 162 6.37 38.25 -15.11
CA ALA A 162 5.81 37.25 -14.20
C ALA A 162 5.29 36.02 -14.97
N ARG A 163 4.64 36.24 -16.13
CA ARG A 163 4.17 35.18 -17.03
C ARG A 163 5.34 34.35 -17.56
N VAL A 164 6.40 34.98 -18.07
CA VAL A 164 7.59 34.27 -18.55
C VAL A 164 8.22 33.43 -17.45
N ARG A 165 8.41 33.99 -16.25
CA ARG A 165 8.96 33.27 -15.09
C ARG A 165 8.10 32.07 -14.70
N LEU A 166 6.77 32.26 -14.67
CA LEU A 166 5.80 31.21 -14.37
C LEU A 166 5.83 30.09 -15.42
N MET A 167 5.94 30.44 -16.70
CA MET A 167 6.03 29.46 -17.79
C MET A 167 7.37 28.70 -17.79
N THR A 168 8.47 29.36 -17.44
CA THR A 168 9.76 28.69 -17.26
C THR A 168 9.68 27.68 -16.11
N ALA A 169 9.11 28.08 -14.97
CA ALA A 169 8.89 27.17 -13.85
C ALA A 169 7.97 25.99 -14.21
N ALA A 170 6.89 26.25 -14.96
CA ALA A 170 5.99 25.21 -15.45
C ALA A 170 6.69 24.23 -16.40
N ARG A 171 7.58 24.69 -17.29
CA ARG A 171 8.38 23.83 -18.17
C ARG A 171 9.39 22.98 -17.42
N VAL A 172 10.05 23.53 -16.40
CA VAL A 172 10.95 22.76 -15.53
C VAL A 172 10.16 21.69 -14.79
N ALA A 173 9.04 22.05 -14.17
CA ALA A 173 8.16 21.09 -13.48
C ALA A 173 7.64 20.00 -14.43
N ALA A 174 7.25 20.36 -15.66
CA ALA A 174 6.85 19.40 -16.69
C ALA A 174 8.00 18.47 -17.09
N GLY A 175 9.22 19.00 -17.28
CA GLY A 175 10.41 18.18 -17.56
C GLY A 175 10.70 17.18 -16.43
N THR A 176 10.67 17.63 -15.18
CA THR A 176 10.80 16.77 -14.00
C THR A 176 9.71 15.69 -13.97
N THR A 177 8.46 16.07 -14.28
CA THR A 177 7.33 15.13 -14.39
C THR A 177 7.59 14.07 -15.44
N VAL A 178 8.00 14.46 -16.65
CA VAL A 178 8.28 13.52 -17.74
C VAL A 178 9.36 12.52 -17.33
N VAL A 179 10.48 13.00 -16.78
CA VAL A 179 11.57 12.12 -16.32
C VAL A 179 11.08 11.15 -15.25
N ALA A 180 10.37 11.65 -14.23
CA ALA A 180 9.90 10.82 -13.12
C ALA A 180 8.87 9.76 -13.56
N TRP A 181 7.90 10.13 -14.41
CA TRP A 181 6.89 9.19 -14.88
C TRP A 181 7.45 8.14 -15.85
N LEU A 182 8.42 8.50 -16.69
CA LEU A 182 9.13 7.54 -17.53
C LEU A 182 10.04 6.60 -16.71
N ALA A 183 10.75 7.12 -15.71
CA ALA A 183 11.56 6.30 -14.80
C ALA A 183 10.71 5.43 -13.86
N GLY A 184 9.48 5.84 -13.56
CA GLY A 184 8.54 5.10 -12.73
C GLY A 184 8.11 3.76 -13.32
N LEU A 185 8.03 3.65 -14.66
CA LEU A 185 7.67 2.39 -15.35
C LEU A 185 8.68 1.26 -15.09
N PRO A 186 9.98 1.37 -15.43
CA PRO A 186 10.94 0.31 -15.17
C PRO A 186 11.08 0.02 -13.66
N LEU A 187 11.00 1.03 -12.79
CA LEU A 187 11.02 0.81 -11.34
C LEU A 187 9.79 0.02 -10.86
N THR A 188 8.62 0.26 -11.45
CA THR A 188 7.40 -0.51 -11.15
C THR A 188 7.49 -1.94 -11.67
N VAL A 189 8.11 -2.16 -12.84
CA VAL A 189 8.38 -3.51 -13.38
C VAL A 189 9.29 -4.30 -12.44
N MET A 190 10.45 -3.73 -12.06
CA MET A 190 11.39 -4.36 -11.11
C MET A 190 10.71 -4.66 -9.77
N TYR A 191 9.91 -3.72 -9.29
CA TYR A 191 9.20 -3.86 -8.03
C TYR A 191 8.13 -4.95 -8.08
N ARG A 192 7.22 -4.95 -9.07
CA ARG A 192 6.09 -5.87 -9.12
C ARG A 192 6.50 -7.29 -9.46
N PHE A 193 7.35 -7.47 -10.47
CA PHE A 193 7.68 -8.81 -10.98
C PHE A 193 8.90 -9.43 -10.30
N GLY A 194 9.61 -8.65 -9.48
CA GLY A 194 10.73 -9.12 -8.69
C GLY A 194 12.02 -9.19 -9.52
N GLY A 195 13.11 -8.78 -8.89
CA GLY A 195 14.45 -8.83 -9.49
C GLY A 195 15.13 -7.46 -9.58
N GLY A 196 16.45 -7.50 -9.75
CA GLY A 196 17.25 -6.32 -10.00
C GLY A 196 17.10 -5.81 -11.44
N PRO A 197 18.04 -4.98 -11.92
CA PRO A 197 18.01 -4.42 -13.28
C PRO A 197 17.88 -5.45 -14.40
N GLY A 198 18.31 -6.70 -14.18
CA GLY A 198 18.15 -7.80 -15.15
C GLY A 198 16.71 -8.15 -15.49
N SER A 199 15.75 -7.87 -14.60
CA SER A 199 14.30 -8.08 -14.86
C SER A 199 13.77 -7.22 -16.01
N LEU A 200 14.44 -6.10 -16.33
CA LEU A 200 14.07 -5.20 -17.41
C LEU A 200 14.39 -5.78 -18.80
N ALA A 201 15.29 -6.76 -18.89
CA ALA A 201 15.63 -7.43 -20.14
C ALA A 201 14.60 -8.49 -20.54
N ASP A 202 13.73 -8.91 -19.63
CA ASP A 202 12.69 -9.90 -19.88
C ASP A 202 11.43 -9.23 -20.43
N GLY A 203 11.12 -9.48 -21.70
CA GLY A 203 9.94 -8.95 -22.39
C GLY A 203 8.61 -9.40 -21.75
N ALA A 204 8.59 -10.54 -21.04
CA ALA A 204 7.41 -11.03 -20.36
C ALA A 204 6.99 -10.11 -19.21
N ASN A 205 7.94 -9.46 -18.53
CA ASN A 205 7.64 -8.54 -17.44
C ASN A 205 6.96 -7.26 -17.95
N TRP A 206 7.34 -6.78 -19.14
CA TRP A 206 6.71 -5.62 -19.76
C TRP A 206 5.30 -5.94 -20.27
N SER A 207 5.11 -7.10 -20.87
CA SER A 207 3.78 -7.51 -21.35
C SER A 207 2.81 -7.85 -20.21
N ALA A 208 3.33 -8.29 -19.06
CA ALA A 208 2.53 -8.56 -17.86
C ALA A 208 2.07 -7.29 -17.13
N LEU A 209 2.72 -6.13 -17.35
CA LEU A 209 2.27 -4.88 -16.74
C LEU A 209 0.93 -4.44 -17.36
N ALA A 210 -0.03 -4.08 -16.51
CA ALA A 210 -1.36 -3.69 -16.96
C ALA A 210 -1.30 -2.49 -17.94
N ALA A 211 -2.05 -2.59 -19.04
CA ALA A 211 -2.09 -1.56 -20.09
C ALA A 211 -2.40 -0.14 -19.56
N VAL A 212 -3.19 -0.05 -18.49
CA VAL A 212 -3.55 1.22 -17.83
C VAL A 212 -2.34 1.98 -17.29
N GLU A 213 -1.28 1.29 -16.84
CA GLU A 213 -0.05 1.94 -16.33
C GLU A 213 0.67 2.72 -17.44
N TYR A 214 0.76 2.12 -18.63
CA TYR A 214 1.31 2.78 -19.82
C TYR A 214 0.42 3.93 -20.30
N ILE A 215 -0.90 3.74 -20.30
CA ILE A 215 -1.86 4.77 -20.71
C ILE A 215 -1.77 5.97 -19.78
N VAL A 216 -1.69 5.77 -18.46
CA VAL A 216 -1.55 6.85 -17.48
C VAL A 216 -0.22 7.58 -17.65
N ALA A 217 0.91 6.86 -17.75
CA ALA A 217 2.20 7.49 -17.98
C ALA A 217 2.22 8.32 -19.28
N ALA A 218 1.65 7.77 -20.37
CA ALA A 218 1.51 8.48 -21.64
C ALA A 218 0.60 9.71 -21.53
N ALA A 219 -0.55 9.61 -20.87
CA ALA A 219 -1.48 10.72 -20.67
C ALA A 219 -0.85 11.85 -19.83
N VAL A 220 -0.09 11.50 -18.79
CA VAL A 220 0.66 12.48 -17.99
C VAL A 220 1.71 13.17 -18.85
N VAL A 221 2.60 12.40 -19.51
CA VAL A 221 3.70 12.95 -20.32
C VAL A 221 3.18 13.82 -21.45
N THR A 222 2.24 13.30 -22.25
CA THR A 222 1.68 14.04 -23.38
C THR A 222 0.89 15.26 -22.90
N GLY A 223 0.11 15.14 -21.83
CA GLY A 223 -0.69 16.23 -21.28
C GLY A 223 0.17 17.38 -20.77
N VAL A 224 1.25 17.11 -20.00
CA VAL A 224 2.13 18.19 -19.53
C VAL A 224 2.94 18.83 -20.67
N VAL A 225 3.42 18.03 -21.63
CA VAL A 225 4.16 18.53 -22.80
C VAL A 225 3.27 19.42 -23.67
N VAL A 226 2.03 18.99 -23.96
CA VAL A 226 1.06 19.80 -24.71
C VAL A 226 0.70 21.06 -23.91
N ALA A 227 0.46 20.93 -22.60
CA ALA A 227 0.11 22.06 -21.75
C ALA A 227 1.16 23.17 -21.81
N VAL A 228 2.44 22.85 -21.62
CA VAL A 228 3.52 23.86 -21.64
C VAL A 228 3.94 24.27 -23.06
N GLY A 229 3.80 23.38 -24.04
CA GLY A 229 4.14 23.66 -25.44
C GLY A 229 3.18 24.63 -26.13
N ARG A 230 1.90 24.65 -25.71
CA ARG A 230 0.92 25.65 -26.18
C ARG A 230 1.13 27.04 -25.58
N LEU A 231 1.97 27.14 -24.56
CA LEU A 231 2.30 28.39 -23.88
C LEU A 231 3.57 29.00 -24.49
N GLY A 232 3.43 29.55 -25.70
CA GLY A 232 4.51 30.26 -26.41
C GLY A 232 4.74 31.69 -25.89
N PRO A 233 5.83 32.36 -26.32
CA PRO A 233 6.04 33.78 -26.04
C PRO A 233 4.95 34.63 -26.70
N GLY A 234 4.46 35.64 -25.99
CA GLY A 234 3.47 36.61 -26.49
C GLY A 234 2.07 36.46 -25.91
N ALA A 235 1.11 37.18 -26.50
CA ALA A 235 -0.29 37.13 -26.08
C ALA A 235 -0.89 35.76 -26.42
N LEU A 236 -1.41 35.08 -25.40
CA LEU A 236 -2.04 33.78 -25.56
C LEU A 236 -3.41 33.95 -26.20
N SER A 237 -3.61 33.34 -27.37
CA SER A 237 -4.95 33.17 -27.93
C SER A 237 -5.81 32.33 -26.98
N ARG A 238 -7.10 32.67 -26.87
CA ARG A 238 -8.07 31.96 -26.04
C ARG A 238 -8.10 30.46 -26.34
N SER A 239 -7.99 30.07 -27.62
CA SER A 239 -7.97 28.66 -28.02
C SER A 239 -6.74 27.92 -27.50
N ARG A 240 -5.55 28.54 -27.57
CA ARG A 240 -4.31 27.97 -27.02
C ARG A 240 -4.39 27.79 -25.52
N GLY A 241 -4.97 28.78 -24.81
CA GLY A 241 -5.19 28.72 -23.37
C GLY A 241 -6.15 27.59 -22.95
N ILE A 242 -7.27 27.41 -23.66
CA ILE A 242 -8.22 26.32 -23.40
C ILE A 242 -7.56 24.96 -23.59
N VAL A 243 -6.81 24.77 -24.69
CA VAL A 243 -6.10 23.50 -24.92
C VAL A 243 -5.04 23.25 -23.86
N ALA A 244 -4.28 24.27 -23.46
CA ALA A 244 -3.28 24.13 -22.40
C ALA A 244 -3.93 23.72 -21.06
N LEU A 245 -5.05 24.33 -20.71
CA LEU A 245 -5.79 24.01 -19.48
C LEU A 245 -6.39 22.60 -19.52
N ALA A 246 -6.98 22.21 -20.65
CA ALA A 246 -7.53 20.87 -20.84
C ALA A 246 -6.44 19.79 -20.76
N ALA A 247 -5.28 20.01 -21.40
CA ALA A 247 -4.15 19.10 -21.36
C ALA A 247 -3.54 18.97 -19.95
N ALA A 248 -3.42 20.10 -19.23
CA ALA A 248 -2.97 20.12 -17.83
C ALA A 248 -3.95 19.38 -16.91
N GLY A 249 -5.25 19.60 -17.09
CA GLY A 249 -6.30 18.92 -16.34
C GLY A 249 -6.32 17.41 -16.59
N LEU A 250 -6.22 16.99 -17.86
CA LEU A 250 -6.12 15.58 -18.23
C LEU A 250 -4.89 14.91 -17.59
N ALA A 251 -3.73 15.56 -17.65
CA ALA A 251 -2.52 15.05 -17.01
C ALA A 251 -2.68 14.91 -15.49
N ALA A 252 -3.26 15.91 -14.83
CA ALA A 252 -3.47 15.89 -13.38
C ALA A 252 -4.50 14.82 -12.92
N CYS A 253 -5.48 14.50 -13.76
CA CYS A 253 -6.49 13.48 -13.48
C CYS A 253 -6.03 12.05 -13.80
N ALA A 254 -5.08 11.87 -14.72
CA ALA A 254 -4.66 10.54 -15.17
C ALA A 254 -4.24 9.58 -14.03
N PRO A 255 -3.51 10.00 -12.98
CA PRO A 255 -3.13 9.10 -11.89
C PRO A 255 -4.31 8.49 -11.12
N ALA A 256 -5.49 9.11 -11.11
CA ALA A 256 -6.68 8.57 -10.47
C ALA A 256 -7.21 7.29 -11.15
N LEU A 257 -6.67 6.94 -12.32
CA LEU A 257 -6.95 5.70 -13.04
C LEU A 257 -6.03 4.56 -12.63
N THR A 258 -5.17 4.71 -11.63
CA THR A 258 -4.36 3.62 -11.08
C THR A 258 -4.36 3.66 -9.55
N GLY A 259 -3.90 2.58 -8.90
CA GLY A 259 -3.79 2.49 -7.44
C GLY A 259 -5.10 2.16 -6.70
N HIS A 260 -5.07 2.32 -5.37
CA HIS A 260 -6.09 1.83 -4.43
C HIS A 260 -7.49 2.42 -4.59
N THR A 261 -7.65 3.54 -5.30
CA THR A 261 -8.96 4.13 -5.55
C THR A 261 -9.80 3.26 -6.50
N GLN A 262 -9.16 2.41 -7.30
CA GLN A 262 -9.84 1.41 -8.15
C GLN A 262 -10.54 0.31 -7.36
N VAL A 263 -10.04 -0.05 -6.17
CA VAL A 263 -10.63 -1.12 -5.34
C VAL A 263 -11.76 -0.61 -4.45
N ALA A 264 -11.91 0.70 -4.28
CA ALA A 264 -13.00 1.32 -3.54
C ALA A 264 -14.31 1.33 -4.36
N ARG A 265 -15.36 0.62 -3.89
CA ARG A 265 -16.65 0.46 -4.61
C ARG A 265 -17.74 1.39 -4.08
N PRO A 266 -18.49 2.15 -4.92
CA PRO A 266 -18.44 2.18 -6.38
C PRO A 266 -17.20 2.88 -6.96
N VAL A 267 -16.61 2.26 -7.99
CA VAL A 267 -15.34 2.68 -8.61
C VAL A 267 -15.44 4.07 -9.24
N ALA A 268 -16.50 4.35 -10.00
CA ALA A 268 -16.66 5.63 -10.67
C ALA A 268 -16.68 6.82 -9.70
N LEU A 269 -17.29 6.65 -8.53
CA LEU A 269 -17.28 7.68 -7.49
C LEU A 269 -15.87 7.87 -6.91
N ALA A 270 -15.17 6.79 -6.61
CA ALA A 270 -13.82 6.86 -6.05
C ALA A 270 -12.85 7.57 -7.02
N ILE A 271 -12.87 7.18 -8.31
CA ILE A 271 -12.07 7.82 -9.36
C ILE A 271 -12.44 9.30 -9.50
N GLY A 272 -13.73 9.64 -9.58
CA GLY A 272 -14.17 11.03 -9.76
C GLY A 272 -13.78 11.94 -8.59
N VAL A 273 -13.89 11.43 -7.37
CA VAL A 273 -13.49 12.15 -6.15
C VAL A 273 -11.97 12.35 -6.11
N ASP A 274 -11.19 11.34 -6.50
CA ASP A 274 -9.73 11.42 -6.56
C ASP A 274 -9.25 12.40 -7.64
N MET A 275 -9.84 12.36 -8.85
CA MET A 275 -9.60 13.35 -9.89
C MET A 275 -9.86 14.78 -9.39
N LEU A 276 -10.98 15.00 -8.71
CA LEU A 276 -11.30 16.30 -8.13
C LEU A 276 -10.31 16.71 -7.04
N HIS A 277 -9.86 15.76 -6.20
CA HIS A 277 -8.85 16.00 -5.17
C HIS A 277 -7.51 16.42 -5.79
N LEU A 278 -7.04 15.71 -6.81
CA LEU A 278 -5.80 16.01 -7.54
C LEU A 278 -5.87 17.36 -8.26
N LEU A 279 -6.98 17.68 -8.92
CA LEU A 279 -7.22 18.98 -9.54
C LEU A 279 -7.18 20.11 -8.50
N ALA A 280 -7.94 19.98 -7.42
CA ALA A 280 -7.96 20.98 -6.35
C ALA A 280 -6.56 21.15 -5.71
N GLY A 281 -5.86 20.06 -5.48
CA GLY A 281 -4.49 20.05 -4.97
C GLY A 281 -3.50 20.73 -5.92
N SER A 282 -3.62 20.50 -7.23
CA SER A 282 -2.79 21.16 -8.24
C SER A 282 -3.00 22.68 -8.25
N VAL A 283 -4.26 23.15 -8.18
CA VAL A 283 -4.56 24.59 -8.19
C VAL A 283 -4.12 25.24 -6.88
N TRP A 284 -4.26 24.57 -5.73
CA TRP A 284 -3.77 25.09 -4.44
C TRP A 284 -2.24 25.18 -4.42
N PHE A 285 -1.56 24.05 -4.63
CA PHE A 285 -0.10 23.98 -4.55
C PHE A 285 0.57 24.87 -5.61
N GLY A 286 0.17 24.71 -6.89
CA GLY A 286 0.69 25.53 -7.97
C GLY A 286 0.32 27.01 -7.81
N GLY A 287 -0.84 27.33 -7.23
CA GLY A 287 -1.24 28.70 -6.94
C GLY A 287 -0.37 29.39 -5.89
N LEU A 288 -0.01 28.70 -4.81
CA LEU A 288 0.91 29.24 -3.81
C LEU A 288 2.30 29.49 -4.40
N VAL A 289 2.85 28.53 -5.14
CA VAL A 289 4.14 28.69 -5.81
C VAL A 289 4.08 29.80 -6.85
N ALA A 290 2.99 29.91 -7.61
CA ALA A 290 2.78 30.99 -8.56
C ALA A 290 2.76 32.35 -7.87
N LEU A 291 2.05 32.51 -6.75
CA LEU A 291 2.07 33.75 -5.96
C LEU A 291 3.50 34.10 -5.50
N VAL A 292 4.28 33.11 -5.05
CA VAL A 292 5.68 33.33 -4.65
C VAL A 292 6.55 33.84 -5.81
N LEU A 293 6.32 33.34 -7.02
CA LEU A 293 7.06 33.73 -8.22
C LEU A 293 6.59 35.07 -8.81
N VAL A 294 5.29 35.35 -8.75
CA VAL A 294 4.64 36.46 -9.45
C VAL A 294 4.64 37.75 -8.62
N LEU A 295 4.37 37.67 -7.31
CA LEU A 295 4.22 38.87 -6.47
C LEU A 295 5.46 39.78 -6.46
N PRO A 296 6.71 39.28 -6.45
CA PRO A 296 7.89 40.14 -6.54
C PRO A 296 7.97 40.94 -7.85
N ASP A 297 7.60 40.32 -8.97
CA ASP A 297 7.65 40.97 -10.30
C ASP A 297 6.53 42.02 -10.48
N LEU A 298 5.44 41.87 -9.73
CA LEU A 298 4.32 42.82 -9.70
C LEU A 298 4.47 43.88 -8.59
N ALA A 299 5.55 43.86 -7.83
CA ALA A 299 5.77 44.83 -6.76
C ALA A 299 5.72 46.27 -7.28
N GLY A 300 4.89 47.11 -6.65
CA GLY A 300 4.62 48.49 -7.09
C GLY A 300 3.48 48.64 -8.09
N ARG A 301 2.89 47.54 -8.60
CA ARG A 301 1.74 47.54 -9.53
C ARG A 301 0.44 47.24 -8.79
N GLY A 302 0.05 48.15 -7.89
CA GLY A 302 -0.98 47.91 -6.87
C GLY A 302 -2.30 47.34 -7.39
N ALA A 303 -2.82 47.84 -8.52
CA ALA A 303 -4.06 47.36 -9.12
C ALA A 303 -3.95 45.89 -9.60
N VAL A 304 -2.87 45.56 -10.31
CA VAL A 304 -2.64 44.20 -10.85
C VAL A 304 -2.43 43.19 -9.71
N VAL A 305 -1.68 43.57 -8.67
CA VAL A 305 -1.48 42.73 -7.48
C VAL A 305 -2.82 42.49 -6.76
N ALA A 306 -3.63 43.53 -6.58
CA ALA A 306 -4.92 43.41 -5.92
C ALA A 306 -5.89 42.51 -6.71
N GLU A 307 -5.91 42.63 -8.04
CA GLU A 307 -6.71 41.80 -8.93
C GLU A 307 -6.33 40.32 -8.84
N VAL A 308 -5.03 39.99 -8.97
CA VAL A 308 -4.53 38.60 -8.87
C VAL A 308 -4.87 38.00 -7.52
N LEU A 309 -4.61 38.73 -6.43
CA LEU A 309 -4.91 38.27 -5.07
C LEU A 309 -6.41 38.08 -4.86
N ALA A 310 -7.26 38.98 -5.37
CA ALA A 310 -8.71 38.87 -5.22
C ALA A 310 -9.26 37.64 -5.95
N ARG A 311 -8.86 37.42 -7.22
CA ARG A 311 -9.30 36.27 -8.02
C ARG A 311 -8.89 34.95 -7.38
N PHE A 312 -7.61 34.82 -6.98
CA PHE A 312 -7.13 33.59 -6.35
C PHE A 312 -7.75 33.38 -4.96
N SER A 313 -7.89 34.44 -4.16
CA SER A 313 -8.47 34.34 -2.81
C SER A 313 -9.95 33.96 -2.83
N LEU A 314 -10.70 34.35 -3.87
CA LEU A 314 -12.07 33.92 -4.10
C LEU A 314 -12.13 32.42 -4.42
N ALA A 315 -11.26 31.92 -5.30
CA ALA A 315 -11.19 30.50 -5.63
C ALA A 315 -10.69 29.62 -4.47
N ALA A 316 -9.78 30.15 -3.63
CA ALA A 316 -9.12 29.41 -2.57
C ALA A 316 -10.10 28.77 -1.56
N ALA A 317 -11.22 29.44 -1.24
CA ALA A 317 -12.22 28.88 -0.34
C ALA A 317 -12.92 27.64 -0.95
N GLY A 318 -13.28 27.71 -2.24
CA GLY A 318 -13.86 26.58 -2.96
C GLY A 318 -12.89 25.43 -3.14
N ILE A 319 -11.61 25.72 -3.41
CA ILE A 319 -10.55 24.73 -3.52
C ILE A 319 -10.33 24.00 -2.18
N LEU A 320 -10.26 24.75 -1.07
CA LEU A 320 -10.11 24.16 0.26
C LEU A 320 -11.33 23.30 0.62
N ALA A 321 -12.55 23.79 0.35
CA ALA A 321 -13.77 23.01 0.56
C ALA A 321 -13.77 21.71 -0.27
N ALA A 322 -13.38 21.78 -1.54
CA ALA A 322 -13.24 20.60 -2.39
C ALA A 322 -12.22 19.61 -1.83
N LEU A 323 -11.05 20.06 -1.38
CA LEU A 323 -10.02 19.21 -0.78
C LEU A 323 -10.50 18.52 0.51
N VAL A 324 -11.19 19.25 1.38
CA VAL A 324 -11.74 18.70 2.63
C VAL A 324 -12.82 17.65 2.32
N VAL A 325 -13.78 17.97 1.45
CA VAL A 325 -14.86 17.04 1.09
C VAL A 325 -14.31 15.80 0.41
N THR A 326 -13.51 15.97 -0.64
CA THR A 326 -12.94 14.83 -1.39
C THR A 326 -11.99 14.01 -0.54
N GLY A 327 -11.13 14.64 0.26
CA GLY A 327 -10.21 13.96 1.18
C GLY A 327 -10.95 13.17 2.25
N THR A 328 -12.04 13.71 2.81
CA THR A 328 -12.87 13.01 3.80
C THR A 328 -13.57 11.82 3.18
N VAL A 329 -14.14 11.97 1.97
CA VAL A 329 -14.77 10.86 1.24
C VAL A 329 -13.74 9.77 0.96
N LEU A 330 -12.56 10.10 0.42
CA LEU A 330 -11.52 9.10 0.15
C LEU A 330 -11.06 8.41 1.43
N ALA A 331 -10.78 9.16 2.49
CA ALA A 331 -10.34 8.63 3.79
C ALA A 331 -11.34 7.62 4.36
N TRP A 332 -12.63 7.97 4.41
CA TRP A 332 -13.66 7.08 4.94
C TRP A 332 -13.85 5.82 4.10
N ARG A 333 -13.76 5.97 2.78
CA ARG A 333 -14.03 4.86 1.83
C ARG A 333 -12.90 3.85 1.80
N ILE A 334 -11.69 4.31 2.06
CA ILE A 334 -10.50 3.49 2.16
C ILE A 334 -10.41 2.83 3.55
N ALA A 335 -10.54 3.59 4.65
CA ALA A 335 -10.38 3.06 6.01
C ALA A 335 -11.60 2.26 6.52
N ARG A 336 -12.82 2.62 6.13
CA ARG A 336 -14.11 1.98 6.47
C ARG A 336 -14.45 1.83 7.97
N SER A 337 -13.57 2.20 8.89
CA SER A 337 -13.80 2.18 10.34
C SER A 337 -12.87 3.14 11.08
N TRP A 338 -13.23 3.47 12.32
CA TRP A 338 -12.40 4.33 13.19
C TRP A 338 -11.16 3.62 13.72
N SER A 339 -11.25 2.33 14.06
CA SER A 339 -10.09 1.52 14.46
C SER A 339 -9.06 1.44 13.34
N ALA A 340 -9.48 1.25 12.09
CA ALA A 340 -8.58 1.24 10.95
C ALA A 340 -7.78 2.55 10.78
N LEU A 341 -8.29 3.69 11.24
CA LEU A 341 -7.57 4.97 11.19
C LEU A 341 -6.50 5.10 12.27
N VAL A 342 -6.67 4.48 13.44
CA VAL A 342 -5.79 4.67 14.59
C VAL A 342 -4.82 3.50 14.79
N ASP A 343 -5.27 2.29 14.47
CA ASP A 343 -4.56 1.05 14.78
C ASP A 343 -3.63 0.60 13.65
N THR A 344 -3.81 1.14 12.44
CA THR A 344 -3.05 0.72 11.25
C THR A 344 -1.94 1.70 10.88
N GLY A 345 -0.87 1.20 10.26
CA GLY A 345 0.22 2.05 9.76
C GLY A 345 -0.26 3.06 8.72
N TYR A 346 -1.17 2.65 7.83
CA TYR A 346 -1.80 3.55 6.86
C TYR A 346 -2.62 4.65 7.53
N GLY A 347 -3.49 4.28 8.47
CA GLY A 347 -4.34 5.21 9.21
C GLY A 347 -3.52 6.27 9.95
N ARG A 348 -2.45 5.87 10.63
CA ARG A 348 -1.53 6.79 11.31
C ARG A 348 -0.83 7.75 10.35
N LEU A 349 -0.39 7.28 9.18
CA LEU A 349 0.17 8.13 8.13
C LEU A 349 -0.87 9.11 7.56
N LEU A 350 -2.12 8.68 7.41
CA LEU A 350 -3.22 9.54 6.98
C LEU A 350 -3.53 10.62 8.02
N LEU A 351 -3.54 10.27 9.32
CA LEU A 351 -3.68 11.24 10.41
C LEU A 351 -2.51 12.23 10.42
N ALA A 352 -1.28 11.77 10.18
CA ALA A 352 -0.13 12.65 10.03
C ALA A 352 -0.30 13.62 8.84
N LYS A 353 -0.79 13.12 7.68
CA LYS A 353 -1.12 13.97 6.52
C LYS A 353 -2.15 15.04 6.88
N ILE A 354 -3.22 14.66 7.60
CA ILE A 354 -4.26 15.59 8.05
C ILE A 354 -3.67 16.65 8.98
N ALA A 355 -2.85 16.26 9.97
CA ALA A 355 -2.19 17.20 10.88
C ALA A 355 -1.30 18.20 10.13
N VAL A 356 -0.49 17.75 9.16
CA VAL A 356 0.36 18.63 8.35
C VAL A 356 -0.49 19.57 7.46
N VAL A 357 -1.62 19.09 6.91
CA VAL A 357 -2.55 19.94 6.16
C VAL A 357 -3.19 21.00 7.07
N LEU A 358 -3.55 20.66 8.32
CA LEU A 358 -4.08 21.63 9.29
C LEU A 358 -3.05 22.73 9.59
N VAL A 359 -1.76 22.39 9.69
CA VAL A 359 -0.68 23.40 9.81
C VAL A 359 -0.67 24.34 8.60
N ALA A 360 -0.77 23.81 7.38
CA ALA A 360 -0.87 24.64 6.16
C ALA A 360 -2.10 25.57 6.20
N VAL A 361 -3.26 25.06 6.64
CA VAL A 361 -4.50 25.86 6.78
C VAL A 361 -4.35 26.96 7.83
N VAL A 362 -3.68 26.69 8.96
CA VAL A 362 -3.39 27.71 9.98
C VAL A 362 -2.49 28.81 9.43
N ILE A 363 -1.44 28.45 8.69
CA ILE A 363 -0.55 29.43 8.02
C ILE A 363 -1.36 30.26 7.01
N ALA A 364 -2.20 29.61 6.19
CA ALA A 364 -3.05 30.27 5.21
C ALA A 364 -4.05 31.24 5.87
N ALA A 365 -4.69 30.82 6.96
CA ALA A 365 -5.63 31.63 7.73
C ALA A 365 -4.94 32.83 8.38
N TRP A 366 -3.77 32.63 9.00
CA TRP A 366 -2.94 33.72 9.52
C TRP A 366 -2.62 34.70 8.38
N ASN A 367 -2.13 34.20 7.23
CA ASN A 367 -1.76 35.05 6.11
C ASN A 367 -2.95 35.90 5.61
N ARG A 368 -4.13 35.28 5.46
CA ARG A 368 -5.36 35.91 4.96
C ARG A 368 -5.99 36.90 5.94
N TYR A 369 -6.09 36.55 7.22
CA TYR A 369 -6.85 37.31 8.22
C TYR A 369 -5.98 38.23 9.09
N VAL A 370 -4.67 38.03 9.13
CA VAL A 370 -3.76 38.80 9.98
C VAL A 370 -2.70 39.55 9.17
N LEU A 371 -1.88 38.86 8.36
CA LEU A 371 -0.77 39.53 7.66
C LEU A 371 -1.27 40.45 6.55
N LEU A 372 -2.19 39.98 5.72
CA LEU A 372 -2.68 40.73 4.57
C LEU A 372 -3.44 42.01 5.00
N PRO A 373 -4.36 41.99 5.99
CA PRO A 373 -5.00 43.21 6.48
C PRO A 373 -4.02 44.19 7.13
N ARG A 374 -3.09 43.70 7.98
CA ARG A 374 -2.06 44.55 8.62
C ARG A 374 -1.19 45.27 7.59
N MET A 375 -0.77 44.56 6.54
CA MET A 375 0.01 45.13 5.44
C MET A 375 -0.80 46.16 4.63
N ARG A 376 -2.12 45.96 4.47
CA ARG A 376 -3.00 46.91 3.76
C ARG A 376 -3.24 48.18 4.56
N GLN A 377 -3.28 48.10 5.89
CA GLN A 377 -3.49 49.24 6.79
C GLN A 377 -2.22 50.08 6.99
N THR A 378 -1.03 49.57 6.65
CA THR A 378 0.24 50.30 6.86
C THR A 378 0.44 51.40 5.81
N THR A 379 0.61 52.64 6.26
CA THR A 379 0.82 53.82 5.39
C THR A 379 2.29 54.03 5.03
N ARG A 380 3.23 53.68 5.93
CA ARG A 380 4.68 53.87 5.72
C ARG A 380 5.22 52.85 4.71
N ARG A 381 5.87 53.35 3.65
CA ARG A 381 6.40 52.53 2.53
C ARG A 381 7.40 51.45 2.98
N ARG A 382 8.26 51.73 3.97
CA ARG A 382 9.24 50.77 4.51
C ARG A 382 8.55 49.61 5.23
N GLU A 383 7.59 49.92 6.10
CA GLU A 383 6.83 48.94 6.88
C GLU A 383 5.91 48.11 5.97
N ARG A 384 5.29 48.72 4.95
CA ARG A 384 4.51 48.02 3.93
C ARG A 384 5.35 47.04 3.10
N ARG A 385 6.59 47.39 2.77
CA ARG A 385 7.55 46.46 2.12
C ARG A 385 7.93 45.30 3.03
N ALA A 386 8.20 45.56 4.31
CA ALA A 386 8.50 44.52 5.29
C ALA A 386 7.31 43.56 5.48
N GLY A 387 6.09 44.09 5.58
CA GLY A 387 4.85 43.30 5.65
C GLY A 387 4.62 42.45 4.40
N GLY A 388 4.87 42.99 3.20
CA GLY A 388 4.82 42.22 1.95
C GLY A 388 5.85 41.08 1.89
N GLY A 389 7.06 41.31 2.40
CA GLY A 389 8.07 40.26 2.55
C GLY A 389 7.63 39.14 3.50
N LEU A 390 6.94 39.47 4.59
CA LEU A 390 6.41 38.49 5.53
C LEU A 390 5.27 37.66 4.92
N VAL A 391 4.35 38.28 4.18
CA VAL A 391 3.29 37.58 3.40
C VAL A 391 3.92 36.60 2.42
N LEU A 392 4.97 37.01 1.71
CA LEU A 392 5.66 36.15 0.75
C LEU A 392 6.34 34.95 1.44
N ARG A 393 7.02 35.18 2.57
CA ARG A 393 7.65 34.11 3.35
C ARG A 393 6.64 33.13 3.92
N ALA A 394 5.51 33.61 4.43
CA ALA A 394 4.42 32.75 4.92
C ALA A 394 3.82 31.91 3.78
N THR A 395 3.60 32.51 2.61
CA THR A 395 3.12 31.80 1.41
C THR A 395 4.13 30.74 0.94
N ALA A 396 5.43 31.04 0.99
CA ALA A 396 6.48 30.08 0.66
C ALA A 396 6.54 28.94 1.68
N ALA A 397 6.41 29.23 2.98
CA ALA A 397 6.33 28.22 4.03
C ALA A 397 5.12 27.30 3.84
N GLU A 398 3.95 27.85 3.50
CA GLU A 398 2.75 27.05 3.17
C GLU A 398 3.03 26.10 1.98
N ALA A 399 3.65 26.58 0.91
CA ALA A 399 4.04 25.75 -0.23
C ALA A 399 5.03 24.63 0.17
N THR A 400 6.00 24.92 1.04
CA THR A 400 6.93 23.91 1.57
C THR A 400 6.21 22.85 2.40
N VAL A 401 5.23 23.24 3.22
CA VAL A 401 4.38 22.29 3.96
C VAL A 401 3.62 21.37 3.01
N LEU A 402 3.10 21.89 1.88
CA LEU A 402 2.43 21.05 0.88
C LEU A 402 3.38 20.07 0.19
N VAL A 403 4.66 20.41 0.00
CA VAL A 403 5.66 19.44 -0.47
C VAL A 403 5.82 18.27 0.51
N ALA A 404 5.78 18.53 1.82
CA ALA A 404 5.79 17.49 2.85
C ALA A 404 4.48 16.67 2.85
N VAL A 405 3.32 17.29 2.64
CA VAL A 405 2.03 16.59 2.45
C VAL A 405 2.12 15.62 1.26
N LEU A 406 2.75 16.03 0.16
CA LEU A 406 2.94 15.17 -1.01
C LEU A 406 3.94 14.04 -0.75
N LEU A 407 4.95 14.25 0.10
CA LEU A 407 5.86 13.18 0.54
C LEU A 407 5.10 12.11 1.32
N ILE A 408 4.30 12.53 2.31
CA ILE A 408 3.45 11.60 3.07
C ILE A 408 2.47 10.89 2.12
N THR A 409 1.93 11.60 1.12
CA THR A 409 1.04 11.02 0.11
C THR A 409 1.75 9.96 -0.74
N ALA A 410 3.00 10.19 -1.16
CA ALA A 410 3.77 9.19 -1.92
C ALA A 410 4.00 7.92 -1.09
N VAL A 411 4.32 8.06 0.20
CA VAL A 411 4.43 6.91 1.11
C VAL A 411 3.09 6.23 1.33
N LEU A 412 1.98 6.98 1.42
CA LEU A 412 0.63 6.41 1.55
C LEU A 412 0.18 5.64 0.32
N VAL A 413 0.56 6.07 -0.88
CA VAL A 413 0.27 5.38 -2.15
C VAL A 413 1.03 4.05 -2.26
N ASP A 414 2.17 3.97 -1.58
CA ASP A 414 3.06 2.81 -1.50
C ASP A 414 2.69 1.83 -0.37
N ARG A 415 1.74 2.22 0.48
CA ARG A 415 1.31 1.45 1.65
C ARG A 415 -0.12 0.97 1.43
N SER A 416 -0.34 -0.33 1.60
CA SER A 416 -1.69 -0.87 1.58
C SER A 416 -2.53 -0.26 2.72
N PRO A 417 -3.76 0.19 2.43
CA PRO A 417 -4.63 0.85 3.40
C PRO A 417 -5.21 -0.05 4.47
N THR A 418 -5.10 -1.35 4.30
CA THR A 418 -5.56 -2.30 5.28
C THR A 418 -4.39 -2.71 6.14
N ALA A 419 -4.61 -2.69 7.44
CA ALA A 419 -3.91 -3.62 8.29
C ALA A 419 -4.11 -5.02 7.69
N VAL A 420 -3.04 -5.56 7.08
CA VAL A 420 -2.55 -6.78 7.67
C VAL A 420 -2.40 -6.35 9.13
N ALA A 421 -3.35 -6.73 9.98
CA ALA A 421 -2.93 -7.07 11.31
C ALA A 421 -1.84 -8.06 10.96
N ALA A 422 -0.58 -7.60 10.96
CA ALA A 422 0.55 -8.49 11.09
C ALA A 422 0.04 -9.36 12.21
N ALA A 423 -0.36 -10.59 11.87
CA ALA A 423 -0.94 -11.52 12.82
C ALA A 423 -0.05 -11.35 14.03
N GLY A 424 -0.62 -10.76 15.09
CA GLY A 424 0.13 -9.90 16.00
C GLY A 424 1.47 -10.54 16.32
N ALA A 425 2.51 -9.73 16.42
CA ALA A 425 3.77 -10.10 17.07
C ALA A 425 3.57 -10.53 18.55
N SER A 426 2.46 -11.14 18.92
CA SER A 426 2.42 -12.26 19.84
C SER A 426 3.33 -13.33 19.23
N GLY A 427 4.53 -13.48 19.77
CA GLY A 427 5.32 -14.67 19.53
C GLY A 427 4.48 -15.93 19.75
N PRO A 428 4.97 -17.10 19.30
CA PRO A 428 4.28 -18.37 19.51
C PRO A 428 3.76 -18.47 20.95
N ALA A 429 2.50 -18.86 21.13
CA ALA A 429 1.96 -19.11 22.45
C ALA A 429 2.53 -20.43 22.95
N VAL A 430 3.63 -20.36 23.69
CA VAL A 430 4.34 -21.52 24.25
C VAL A 430 3.86 -21.78 25.68
N ARG A 431 3.54 -23.04 25.97
CA ARG A 431 3.22 -23.54 27.32
C ARG A 431 3.91 -24.88 27.55
N THR A 432 4.32 -25.14 28.78
CA THR A 432 4.94 -26.41 29.19
C THR A 432 4.17 -27.02 30.34
N ALA A 433 4.08 -28.35 30.35
CA ALA A 433 3.59 -29.13 31.49
C ALA A 433 4.29 -30.49 31.52
N THR A 434 4.25 -31.17 32.65
CA THR A 434 4.83 -32.51 32.80
C THR A 434 3.72 -33.55 32.92
N LEU A 435 3.77 -34.60 32.10
CA LEU A 435 2.83 -35.71 32.09
C LEU A 435 3.59 -37.03 32.19
N GLY A 436 3.41 -37.79 33.28
CA GLY A 436 4.04 -39.11 33.42
C GLY A 436 5.58 -39.08 33.35
N GLY A 437 6.21 -37.98 33.76
CA GLY A 437 7.67 -37.80 33.69
C GLY A 437 8.18 -37.24 32.35
N ILE A 438 7.31 -37.04 31.35
CA ILE A 438 7.62 -36.42 30.06
C ILE A 438 7.25 -34.94 30.12
N GLU A 439 8.16 -34.05 29.74
CA GLU A 439 7.86 -32.64 29.51
C GLU A 439 7.15 -32.46 28.17
N VAL A 440 5.99 -31.81 28.22
CA VAL A 440 5.12 -31.53 27.08
C VAL A 440 5.14 -30.03 26.83
N ARG A 441 5.77 -29.61 25.74
CA ARG A 441 5.83 -28.22 25.30
C ARG A 441 4.89 -28.01 24.12
N THR A 442 3.83 -27.25 24.34
CA THR A 442 2.87 -26.90 23.29
C THR A 442 3.11 -25.50 22.76
N THR A 443 3.03 -25.32 21.45
CA THR A 443 3.17 -24.05 20.75
C THR A 443 1.97 -23.83 19.85
N VAL A 444 1.28 -22.68 19.98
CA VAL A 444 0.27 -22.25 19.01
C VAL A 444 0.77 -21.03 18.25
N SER A 445 0.88 -21.14 16.92
CA SER A 445 1.48 -20.09 16.08
C SER A 445 0.85 -19.99 14.69
N PRO A 446 0.47 -18.78 14.23
CA PRO A 446 0.24 -17.58 15.05
C PRO A 446 -1.01 -17.76 15.93
N PRO A 447 -1.05 -17.28 17.19
CA PRO A 447 -2.23 -17.38 18.05
C PRO A 447 -3.25 -16.27 17.72
N VAL A 448 -3.82 -16.31 16.52
CA VAL A 448 -4.75 -15.28 16.01
C VAL A 448 -6.09 -15.89 15.61
N ILE A 449 -7.11 -15.04 15.46
CA ILE A 449 -8.36 -15.46 14.81
C ILE A 449 -8.03 -15.83 13.37
N GLY A 450 -8.35 -17.07 12.97
CA GLY A 450 -8.00 -17.64 11.67
C GLY A 450 -7.14 -18.90 11.79
N PRO A 451 -6.44 -19.29 10.70
CA PRO A 451 -5.57 -20.45 10.70
C PRO A 451 -4.41 -20.33 11.70
N SER A 452 -4.19 -21.37 12.48
CA SER A 452 -3.09 -21.51 13.44
C SER A 452 -2.54 -22.94 13.40
N THR A 453 -1.26 -23.09 13.73
CA THR A 453 -0.63 -24.40 13.90
C THR A 453 -0.46 -24.68 15.39
N VAL A 454 -0.88 -25.86 15.84
CA VAL A 454 -0.59 -26.41 17.17
C VAL A 454 0.56 -27.40 17.03
N THR A 455 1.66 -27.17 17.75
CA THR A 455 2.80 -28.09 17.83
C THR A 455 2.97 -28.58 19.26
N ILE A 456 3.23 -29.86 19.46
CA ILE A 456 3.43 -30.53 20.75
C ILE A 456 4.80 -31.22 20.69
N GLU A 457 5.75 -30.74 21.48
CA GLU A 457 7.07 -31.38 21.67
C GLU A 457 7.06 -32.17 22.98
N LEU A 458 7.59 -33.38 22.95
CA LEU A 458 7.76 -34.30 24.05
C LEU A 458 9.25 -34.43 24.36
N ARG A 459 9.64 -34.17 25.61
CA ARG A 459 11.03 -34.24 26.07
C ARG A 459 11.15 -35.10 27.32
N ASP A 460 12.25 -35.83 27.43
CA ASP A 460 12.59 -36.59 28.63
C ASP A 460 13.15 -35.69 29.74
N ALA A 461 13.52 -36.29 30.87
CA ALA A 461 14.09 -35.56 32.02
C ALA A 461 15.45 -34.90 31.74
N ASN A 462 16.14 -35.28 30.66
CA ASN A 462 17.40 -34.69 30.22
C ASN A 462 17.19 -33.58 29.17
N GLY A 463 15.94 -33.34 28.76
CA GLY A 463 15.56 -32.35 27.76
C GLY A 463 15.67 -32.84 26.30
N GLU A 464 15.97 -34.12 26.11
CA GLU A 464 16.08 -34.75 24.79
C GLU A 464 14.70 -35.16 24.26
N PRO A 465 14.47 -35.16 22.93
CA PRO A 465 13.19 -35.56 22.38
C PRO A 465 12.84 -37.02 22.72
N THR A 466 11.61 -37.26 23.14
CA THR A 466 11.14 -38.59 23.55
C THR A 466 9.76 -38.90 22.96
N GLU A 467 9.35 -40.17 23.00
CA GLU A 467 8.07 -40.62 22.45
C GLU A 467 7.18 -41.23 23.53
N ALA A 468 5.88 -41.05 23.38
CA ALA A 468 4.86 -41.73 24.19
C ALA A 468 4.48 -43.09 23.55
N LEU A 469 3.68 -43.91 24.26
CA LEU A 469 3.22 -45.21 23.75
C LEU A 469 2.28 -45.06 22.53
N GLU A 470 1.52 -43.96 22.50
CA GLU A 470 0.69 -43.53 21.37
C GLU A 470 0.91 -42.05 21.09
N ALA A 471 0.57 -41.61 19.88
CA ALA A 471 0.54 -40.19 19.54
C ALA A 471 -0.33 -39.39 20.53
N PRO A 472 0.09 -38.17 20.93
CA PRO A 472 -0.69 -37.30 21.79
C PRO A 472 -2.07 -37.06 21.21
N ARG A 473 -3.09 -37.14 22.05
CA ARG A 473 -4.43 -36.66 21.68
C ARG A 473 -4.57 -35.25 22.20
N ALA A 474 -4.93 -34.34 21.31
CA ALA A 474 -5.15 -32.95 21.62
C ALA A 474 -6.62 -32.59 21.43
N ARG A 475 -7.14 -31.71 22.28
CA ARG A 475 -8.50 -31.18 22.21
C ARG A 475 -8.47 -29.69 22.47
N LEU A 476 -9.25 -28.91 21.72
CA LEU A 476 -9.16 -27.46 21.76
C LEU A 476 -10.54 -26.82 21.94
N ALA A 477 -10.68 -25.98 22.96
CA ALA A 477 -11.95 -25.31 23.25
C ALA A 477 -11.74 -23.93 23.89
N SER A 478 -12.74 -23.04 23.80
CA SER A 478 -12.84 -21.77 24.51
C SER A 478 -14.11 -21.74 25.36
N SER A 479 -14.40 -20.61 26.03
CA SER A 479 -15.68 -20.43 26.72
C SER A 479 -16.88 -20.30 25.77
N GLN A 480 -16.63 -20.05 24.48
CA GLN A 480 -17.67 -19.79 23.47
C GLN A 480 -17.76 -20.88 22.40
N VAL A 481 -16.66 -21.60 22.12
CA VAL A 481 -16.56 -22.55 21.01
C VAL A 481 -15.76 -23.77 21.43
N ASP A 482 -16.27 -24.98 21.17
CA ASP A 482 -15.52 -26.24 21.32
C ASP A 482 -15.17 -26.78 19.92
N LEU A 483 -13.87 -26.87 19.60
CA LEU A 483 -13.39 -27.42 18.33
C LEU A 483 -13.22 -28.94 18.39
N GLY A 484 -13.31 -29.55 19.58
CA GLY A 484 -13.13 -30.98 19.74
C GLY A 484 -11.68 -31.41 19.50
N ALA A 485 -11.51 -32.64 18.98
CA ALA A 485 -10.21 -33.26 18.80
C ALA A 485 -9.40 -32.55 17.69
N VAL A 486 -8.14 -32.26 17.98
CA VAL A 486 -7.17 -31.73 17.03
C VAL A 486 -6.37 -32.89 16.46
N SER A 487 -6.45 -33.07 15.14
CA SER A 487 -5.63 -34.04 14.42
C SER A 487 -4.19 -33.56 14.40
N VAL A 488 -3.31 -34.27 15.12
CA VAL A 488 -1.87 -34.00 15.13
C VAL A 488 -1.13 -35.18 14.49
N SER A 489 -0.14 -34.88 13.67
CA SER A 489 0.75 -35.86 13.04
C SER A 489 2.17 -35.71 13.59
N ASN A 490 2.90 -36.82 13.70
CA ASN A 490 4.32 -36.78 14.06
C ASN A 490 5.11 -36.16 12.89
N ILE A 491 5.90 -35.13 13.18
CA ILE A 491 6.73 -34.39 12.21
C ILE A 491 8.23 -34.47 12.54
N GLY A 492 8.61 -35.23 13.57
CA GLY A 492 9.98 -35.41 14.03
C GLY A 492 10.02 -36.11 15.39
N PRO A 493 11.19 -36.59 15.85
CA PRO A 493 11.30 -37.29 17.14
C PRO A 493 10.68 -36.47 18.27
N GLY A 494 9.64 -37.00 18.90
CA GLY A 494 8.88 -36.34 19.97
C GLY A 494 8.11 -35.09 19.55
N VAL A 495 7.96 -34.78 18.27
CA VAL A 495 7.29 -33.55 17.80
C VAL A 495 6.06 -33.89 16.98
N TYR A 496 4.91 -33.37 17.41
CA TYR A 496 3.61 -33.56 16.77
C TYR A 496 3.02 -32.22 16.37
N SER A 497 2.38 -32.12 15.20
CA SER A 497 1.83 -30.87 14.70
C SER A 497 0.47 -31.05 14.02
N GLY A 498 -0.41 -30.07 14.15
CA GLY A 498 -1.75 -30.08 13.56
C GLY A 498 -2.26 -28.67 13.28
N GLN A 499 -3.00 -28.51 12.18
CA GLN A 499 -3.64 -27.23 11.86
C GLN A 499 -5.01 -27.10 12.53
N VAL A 500 -5.30 -25.89 12.98
CA VAL A 500 -6.59 -25.50 13.53
C VAL A 500 -7.01 -24.15 12.97
N VAL A 501 -8.31 -23.88 12.95
CA VAL A 501 -8.84 -22.55 12.64
C VAL A 501 -9.53 -22.03 13.89
N LEU A 502 -9.03 -20.93 14.45
CA LEU A 502 -9.56 -20.31 15.66
C LEU A 502 -10.61 -19.27 15.28
N PRO A 503 -11.91 -19.50 15.53
CA PRO A 503 -12.98 -18.64 15.02
C PRO A 503 -13.22 -17.39 15.88
N SER A 504 -12.62 -17.29 17.07
CA SER A 504 -12.89 -16.21 18.01
C SER A 504 -11.66 -15.86 18.86
N ALA A 505 -11.62 -14.58 19.26
CA ALA A 505 -10.70 -14.11 20.28
C ALA A 505 -11.13 -14.57 21.68
N GLY A 506 -10.18 -14.58 22.61
CA GLY A 506 -10.39 -14.95 24.01
C GLY A 506 -9.41 -16.01 24.48
N THR A 507 -9.66 -16.56 25.66
CA THR A 507 -8.85 -17.61 26.25
C THR A 507 -9.25 -18.97 25.69
N TRP A 508 -8.28 -19.66 25.12
CA TRP A 508 -8.40 -21.01 24.58
C TRP A 508 -7.67 -22.01 25.48
N ARG A 509 -8.25 -23.19 25.62
CA ARG A 509 -7.76 -24.33 26.40
C ARG A 509 -7.36 -25.45 25.45
N LEU A 510 -6.06 -25.73 25.38
CA LEU A 510 -5.51 -26.90 24.71
C LEU A 510 -5.35 -28.02 25.74
N GLN A 511 -6.22 -29.02 25.67
CA GLN A 511 -6.10 -30.24 26.46
C GLN A 511 -5.21 -31.22 25.71
N VAL A 512 -4.17 -31.73 26.37
CA VAL A 512 -3.27 -32.75 25.80
C VAL A 512 -3.28 -33.97 26.71
N SER A 513 -3.51 -35.15 26.14
CA SER A 513 -3.37 -36.43 26.82
C SER A 513 -2.27 -37.25 26.18
N LEU A 514 -1.41 -37.84 27.01
CA LEU A 514 -0.36 -38.75 26.59
C LEU A 514 -0.60 -40.13 27.16
N ARG A 515 -0.52 -41.16 26.32
CA ARG A 515 -0.49 -42.54 26.79
C ARG A 515 0.95 -42.92 27.12
N VAL A 516 1.30 -42.92 28.41
CA VAL A 516 2.68 -43.14 28.89
C VAL A 516 2.93 -44.60 29.28
N SER A 517 1.88 -45.37 29.54
CA SER A 517 1.94 -46.83 29.75
C SER A 517 0.66 -47.49 29.20
N GLU A 518 0.59 -48.82 29.26
CA GLU A 518 -0.63 -49.56 28.89
C GLU A 518 -1.84 -49.11 29.72
N PHE A 519 -1.62 -48.72 30.98
CA PHE A 519 -2.65 -48.40 31.98
C PHE A 519 -2.78 -46.90 32.27
N ASP A 520 -1.77 -46.08 31.96
CA ASP A 520 -1.74 -44.66 32.32
C ASP A 520 -1.85 -43.75 31.09
N SER A 521 -2.81 -42.82 31.16
CA SER A 521 -3.01 -41.78 30.14
C SER A 521 -3.26 -40.41 30.79
N PRO A 522 -2.23 -39.82 31.43
CA PRO A 522 -2.36 -38.53 32.08
C PRO A 522 -2.74 -37.41 31.09
N VAL A 523 -3.50 -36.42 31.59
CA VAL A 523 -4.05 -35.30 30.80
C VAL A 523 -3.69 -33.98 31.45
N THR A 524 -3.28 -33.00 30.65
CA THR A 524 -3.08 -31.60 31.08
C THR A 524 -3.93 -30.66 30.24
N THR A 525 -4.18 -29.45 30.75
CA THR A 525 -4.87 -28.38 30.03
C THR A 525 -4.04 -27.11 30.11
N LEU A 526 -3.72 -26.55 28.95
CA LEU A 526 -2.84 -25.41 28.79
C LEU A 526 -3.63 -24.25 28.18
N GLU A 527 -3.56 -23.08 28.82
CA GLU A 527 -4.30 -21.89 28.39
C GLU A 527 -3.43 -20.92 27.58
N PHE A 528 -3.97 -20.43 26.47
CA PHE A 528 -3.39 -19.35 25.67
C PHE A 528 -4.46 -18.33 25.25
N THR A 529 -4.02 -17.12 24.92
CA THR A 529 -4.93 -16.02 24.57
C THR A 529 -4.83 -15.72 23.08
N VAL A 530 -5.98 -15.69 22.41
CA VAL A 530 -6.12 -15.17 21.05
C VAL A 530 -6.60 -13.72 21.16
N PRO A 531 -5.84 -12.72 20.70
CA PRO A 531 -6.22 -11.32 20.80
C PRO A 531 -7.42 -11.01 19.89
N GLY A 532 -8.31 -10.13 20.37
CA GLY A 532 -9.34 -9.50 19.54
C GLY A 532 -8.67 -8.52 18.59
N GLY A 533 -9.00 -8.62 17.30
CA GLY A 533 -8.49 -7.73 16.25
C GLY A 533 -9.11 -6.34 16.26
#